data_AF-A0A4Q2WR93-F1
#
_entry.id   AF-A0A4Q2WR93-F1
#
_cell.length_a   1.000
_cell.length_b   1.000
_cell.length_c   1.000
_cell.angle_alpha   90.00
_cell.angle_beta   90.00
_cell.angle_gamma   90.00
#
_symmetry.space_group_name_H-M   'P 1'
#
loop_
_entity.id
_entity.type
_entity.pdbx_description
1 polymer ?
#
loop_
_entity_poly.entity_id
_entity_poly.type
_entity_poly.pdbx_seq_one_letter_code
_entity_poly.pdbx_strand_id
1 'polypeptide(L)'
;MIFAELRYDGSYDDAHAPLAALLGARFRHVESGLQGDSWIWIVESGRKVSVDTFTSMHHQIKSPRRCALVDEVLGVLAGRYEFHRLGPPELEAHEELDDAQA
;
A
#
# COMPACT_ATOMS: atom_id res chain seq x y z
N MET A 1 8.19 5.23 1.41
CA MET A 1 8.52 4.24 2.45
C MET A 1 7.56 3.08 2.33
N ILE A 2 8.06 1.86 2.49
CA ILE A 2 7.28 0.62 2.46
C ILE A 2 6.98 0.17 3.90
N PHE A 3 5.71 0.01 4.22
CA PHE A 3 5.25 -0.34 5.57
C PHE A 3 4.97 -1.83 5.73
N ALA A 4 4.49 -2.48 4.67
CA ALA A 4 4.19 -3.90 4.67
C ALA A 4 4.09 -4.42 3.24
N GLU A 5 4.25 -5.72 3.08
CA GLU A 5 3.93 -6.46 1.87
C GLU A 5 2.82 -7.47 2.17
N LEU A 6 1.82 -7.57 1.30
CA LEU A 6 0.74 -8.54 1.42
C LEU A 6 1.23 -9.94 1.08
N ARG A 7 0.72 -10.93 1.82
CA ARG A 7 0.87 -12.34 1.48
C ARG A 7 -0.46 -12.90 1.00
N TYR A 8 -0.44 -13.48 -0.18
CA TYR A 8 -1.55 -14.21 -0.77
C TYR A 8 -1.00 -15.21 -1.79
N ASP A 9 -1.75 -16.28 -2.04
CA ASP A 9 -1.43 -17.23 -3.10
C ASP A 9 -1.88 -16.67 -4.46
N GLY A 10 -1.13 -16.98 -5.52
CA GLY A 10 -1.47 -16.58 -6.89
C GLY A 10 -0.76 -15.31 -7.37
N SER A 11 -1.29 -14.72 -8.44
CA SER A 11 -0.69 -13.53 -9.07
C SER A 11 -1.28 -12.23 -8.52
N TYR A 12 -0.56 -11.12 -8.67
CA TYR A 12 -1.10 -9.81 -8.30
C TYR A 12 -2.32 -9.41 -9.16
N ASP A 13 -2.42 -9.92 -10.39
CA ASP A 13 -3.56 -9.70 -11.27
C ASP A 13 -4.85 -10.26 -10.66
N ASP A 14 -4.78 -11.49 -10.14
CA ASP A 14 -5.90 -12.15 -9.46
C ASP A 14 -6.28 -11.43 -8.16
N ALA A 15 -5.28 -10.90 -7.45
CA ALA A 15 -5.46 -10.20 -6.18
C ALA A 15 -6.02 -8.77 -6.36
N HIS A 16 -5.78 -8.11 -7.49
CA HIS A 16 -6.07 -6.70 -7.70
C HIS A 16 -7.54 -6.34 -7.49
N ALA A 17 -8.46 -6.99 -8.21
CA ALA A 17 -9.88 -6.62 -8.14
C ALA A 17 -10.49 -6.85 -6.75
N PRO A 18 -10.26 -7.98 -6.06
CA PRO A 18 -10.68 -8.15 -4.66
C PRO A 18 -10.09 -7.10 -3.71
N LEU A 19 -8.83 -6.71 -3.91
CA LEU A 19 -8.13 -5.73 -3.07
C LEU A 19 -8.71 -4.33 -3.27
N ALA A 20 -8.90 -3.92 -4.53
CA ALA A 20 -9.51 -2.64 -4.90
C ALA A 20 -10.95 -2.55 -4.37
N ALA A 21 -11.73 -3.63 -4.48
CA ALA A 21 -13.08 -3.69 -3.95
C ALA A 21 -13.12 -3.56 -2.41
N LEU A 22 -12.21 -4.24 -1.70
CA LEU A 22 -12.11 -4.15 -0.24
C LEU A 22 -11.78 -2.73 0.21
N LEU A 23 -10.82 -2.08 -0.45
CA LEU A 23 -10.42 -0.70 -0.13
C LEU A 23 -11.51 0.30 -0.51
N GLY A 24 -12.13 0.15 -1.68
CA GLY A 24 -13.22 0.99 -2.16
C GLY A 24 -14.50 0.91 -1.32
N ALA A 25 -14.71 -0.21 -0.59
CA ALA A 25 -15.81 -0.33 0.36
C ALA A 25 -15.61 0.54 1.63
N ARG A 26 -14.37 0.95 1.95
CA ARG A 26 -14.04 1.67 3.18
C ARG A 26 -13.59 3.12 2.96
N PHE A 27 -12.92 3.41 1.84
CA PHE A 27 -12.34 4.72 1.54
C PHE A 27 -13.11 5.41 0.42
N ARG A 28 -13.21 6.74 0.49
CA ARG A 28 -14.03 7.51 -0.47
C ARG A 28 -13.35 7.76 -1.81
N HIS A 29 -12.03 7.89 -1.79
CA HIS A 29 -11.23 8.20 -2.98
C HIS A 29 -10.20 7.10 -3.18
N VAL A 30 -10.59 6.12 -3.98
CA VAL A 30 -9.75 5.00 -4.39
C VAL A 30 -9.69 5.01 -5.91
N GLU A 31 -8.48 5.05 -6.44
CA GLU A 31 -8.18 4.89 -7.86
C GLU A 31 -7.33 3.64 -8.03
N SER A 32 -7.53 2.87 -9.11
CA SER A 32 -6.75 1.65 -9.33
C SER A 32 -6.62 1.30 -10.81
N GLY A 33 -5.61 0.50 -11.12
CA GLY A 33 -5.44 -0.08 -12.45
C GLY A 33 -4.46 -1.24 -12.50
N LEU A 34 -4.51 -1.96 -13.62
CA LEU A 34 -3.58 -3.03 -14.01
C LEU A 34 -2.97 -2.65 -15.36
N GLN A 35 -1.69 -2.26 -15.39
CA GLN A 35 -0.97 -1.95 -16.62
C GLN A 35 0.50 -2.38 -16.46
N GLY A 36 0.78 -3.65 -16.73
CA GLY A 36 2.09 -4.25 -16.44
C GLY A 36 2.26 -4.56 -14.96
N ASP A 37 1.83 -3.64 -14.09
CA ASP A 37 1.78 -3.77 -12.65
C ASP A 37 0.40 -3.45 -12.10
N SER A 38 0.15 -3.89 -10.86
CA SER A 38 -1.01 -3.47 -10.09
C SER A 38 -0.71 -2.22 -9.28
N TRP A 39 -1.62 -1.26 -9.32
CA TRP A 39 -1.60 -0.09 -8.45
C TRP A 39 -2.99 0.26 -7.95
N ILE A 40 -3.05 0.65 -6.68
CA ILE A 40 -4.25 1.16 -6.00
C ILE A 40 -3.82 2.35 -5.15
N TRP A 41 -4.42 3.52 -5.38
CA TRP A 41 -4.13 4.74 -4.66
C TRP A 41 -5.32 5.16 -3.82
N ILE A 42 -5.06 5.38 -2.52
CA ILE A 42 -6.03 5.91 -1.57
C ILE A 42 -5.61 7.33 -1.20
N VAL A 43 -6.51 8.29 -1.39
CA VAL A 43 -6.23 9.71 -1.12
C VAL A 43 -7.25 10.31 -0.16
N GLU A 44 -6.84 10.65 1.06
CA GLU A 44 -7.72 11.29 2.03
C GLU A 44 -7.03 12.44 2.78
N SER A 45 -7.71 13.59 2.85
CA SER A 45 -7.24 14.78 3.56
C SER A 45 -5.82 15.21 3.16
N GLY A 46 -5.50 15.15 1.86
CA GLY A 46 -4.17 15.51 1.34
C GLY A 46 -3.06 14.48 1.60
N ARG A 47 -3.39 13.29 2.09
CA ARG A 47 -2.45 12.17 2.29
C ARG A 47 -2.72 11.10 1.24
N LYS A 48 -1.65 10.46 0.76
CA LYS A 48 -1.71 9.37 -0.19
C LYS A 48 -1.09 8.11 0.40
N VAL A 49 -1.78 6.99 0.23
CA VAL A 49 -1.26 5.64 0.44
C VAL A 49 -1.36 4.90 -0.88
N SER A 50 -0.26 4.30 -1.31
CA SER A 50 -0.21 3.43 -2.48
C SER A 50 -0.21 1.97 -2.02
N VAL A 51 -0.92 1.14 -2.75
CA VAL A 51 -0.89 -0.32 -2.63
C VAL A 51 -0.55 -0.86 -4.02
N ASP A 52 0.72 -1.17 -4.26
CA ASP A 52 1.24 -1.45 -5.62
C ASP A 52 2.29 -2.56 -5.66
N THR A 53 2.59 -3.04 -6.86
CA THR A 53 3.60 -4.08 -7.15
C THR A 53 4.84 -3.53 -7.83
N PHE A 54 5.07 -2.22 -7.83
CA PHE A 54 6.14 -1.63 -8.67
C PHE A 54 7.56 -2.10 -8.31
N THR A 55 7.74 -2.60 -7.08
CA THR A 55 9.04 -3.04 -6.55
C THR A 55 9.00 -4.49 -6.04
N SER A 56 7.90 -5.23 -6.27
CA SER A 56 7.73 -6.61 -5.80
C SER A 56 6.64 -7.35 -6.58
N MET A 57 6.68 -8.69 -6.57
CA MET A 57 5.61 -9.50 -7.16
C MET A 57 4.31 -9.50 -6.33
N HIS A 58 4.33 -8.92 -5.13
CA HIS A 58 3.17 -8.76 -4.27
C HIS A 58 2.89 -7.30 -3.93
N HIS A 59 1.63 -7.01 -3.60
CA HIS A 59 1.22 -5.65 -3.24
C HIS A 59 1.91 -5.18 -1.97
N GLN A 60 2.56 -4.03 -2.06
CA GLN A 60 3.23 -3.33 -0.99
C GLN A 60 2.44 -2.09 -0.58
N ILE A 61 2.33 -1.84 0.72
CA ILE A 61 1.67 -0.66 1.28
C ILE A 61 2.73 0.43 1.48
N LYS A 62 2.57 1.54 0.77
CA LYS A 62 3.58 2.60 0.70
C LYS A 62 3.00 3.97 1.00
N SER A 63 3.81 4.82 1.63
CA SER A 63 3.52 6.25 1.79
C SER A 63 4.83 7.02 1.99
N PRO A 64 4.92 8.31 1.62
CA PRO A 64 6.13 9.11 1.86
C PRO A 64 6.48 9.25 3.35
N ARG A 65 5.47 9.17 4.21
CA ARG A 65 5.64 9.27 5.67
C ARG A 65 4.58 8.45 6.38
N ARG A 66 4.87 8.04 7.61
CA ARG A 66 3.86 7.41 8.46
C ARG A 66 2.74 8.41 8.75
N CYS A 67 1.50 7.99 8.58
CA CYS A 67 0.32 8.79 8.89
C CYS A 67 -0.87 7.90 9.23
N ALA A 68 -1.93 8.48 9.83
CA ALA A 68 -3.13 7.74 10.23
C ALA A 68 -3.78 6.95 9.07
N LEU A 69 -3.71 7.47 7.84
CA LEU A 69 -4.25 6.78 6.66
C LEU A 69 -3.51 5.45 6.38
N VAL A 70 -2.19 5.39 6.62
CA VAL A 70 -1.42 4.13 6.50
C VAL A 70 -1.91 3.11 7.53
N ASP A 71 -2.06 3.53 8.78
CA ASP A 71 -2.52 2.65 9.85
C ASP A 71 -3.97 2.17 9.59
N GLU A 72 -4.83 3.02 9.03
CA GLU A 72 -6.20 2.65 8.61
C GLU A 72 -6.19 1.63 7.46
N VAL A 73 -5.39 1.85 6.41
CA VAL A 73 -5.26 0.92 5.28
C VAL A 73 -4.75 -0.44 5.77
N LEU A 74 -3.70 -0.45 6.61
CA LEU A 74 -3.19 -1.67 7.23
C LEU A 74 -4.28 -2.38 8.05
N GLY A 75 -5.08 -1.63 8.82
CA GLY A 75 -6.17 -2.19 9.61
C GLY A 75 -7.25 -2.86 8.75
N VAL A 76 -7.64 -2.23 7.63
CA VAL A 76 -8.62 -2.79 6.68
C VAL A 76 -8.10 -4.08 6.05
N LEU A 77 -6.86 -4.04 5.57
CA LEU A 77 -6.26 -5.19 4.90
C LEU A 77 -6.02 -6.36 5.86
N ALA A 78 -5.78 -6.09 7.15
CA ALA A 78 -5.59 -7.11 8.19
C ALA A 78 -6.81 -7.97 8.43
N GLY A 79 -8.00 -7.49 8.06
CA GLY A 79 -9.23 -8.28 8.15
C GLY A 79 -9.30 -9.42 7.12
N ARG A 80 -8.45 -9.43 6.09
CA ARG A 80 -8.53 -10.39 4.98
C ARG A 80 -7.19 -10.97 4.54
N TYR A 81 -6.09 -10.25 4.73
CA TYR A 81 -4.78 -10.63 4.23
C TYR A 81 -3.77 -10.73 5.37
N GLU A 82 -2.84 -11.67 5.21
CA GLU A 82 -1.63 -11.69 6.03
C GLU A 82 -0.62 -10.68 5.48
N PHE A 83 0.27 -10.19 6.35
CA PHE A 83 1.35 -9.28 5.96
C PHE A 83 2.69 -9.84 6.34
N HIS A 84 3.68 -9.58 5.50
CA HIS A 84 5.03 -9.40 5.97
C HIS A 84 5.20 -7.93 6.38
N ARG A 85 5.15 -7.67 7.70
CA ARG A 85 5.40 -6.33 8.23
C ARG A 85 6.90 -6.06 8.19
N LEU A 86 7.29 -5.09 7.37
CA LEU A 86 8.64 -4.57 7.36
C LEU A 86 8.76 -3.63 8.57
N GLY A 87 9.69 -3.92 9.47
CA GLY A 87 10.07 -3.00 10.53
C GLY A 87 11.56 -2.70 10.41
N PRO A 88 12.02 -1.48 10.74
CA PRO A 88 11.37 -0.20 10.42
C PRO A 88 10.92 -0.13 8.93
N PRO A 89 10.08 0.84 8.54
CA PRO A 89 9.69 1.00 7.13
C PRO A 89 10.92 1.11 6.23
N GLU A 90 10.96 0.32 5.15
CA GLU A 90 12.08 0.36 4.21
C GLU A 90 11.94 1.56 3.27
N LEU A 91 13.05 2.22 2.98
CA LEU A 91 13.09 3.29 1.98
C LEU A 91 13.01 2.67 0.60
N GLU A 92 12.25 3.28 -0.30
CA GLU A 92 12.32 2.91 -1.70
C GLU A 92 13.67 3.35 -2.29
N ALA A 93 14.12 2.69 -3.37
CA ALA A 93 15.44 2.93 -3.96
C ALA A 93 15.70 4.39 -4.42
N HIS A 94 14.66 5.22 -4.48
CA HIS A 94 14.71 6.63 -4.88
C HIS A 94 14.40 7.59 -3.72
N GLU A 95 14.22 7.10 -2.49
CA GLU A 95 13.98 7.92 -1.30
C GLU A 95 15.29 8.19 -0.56
N GLU A 96 15.60 9.47 -0.32
CA GLU A 96 16.62 9.88 0.64
C GLU A 96 15.96 10.07 2.02
N LEU A 97 16.69 9.79 3.10
CA LEU A 97 16.27 10.25 4.42
C LEU A 97 16.29 11.77 4.39
N ASP A 98 15.11 12.38 4.42
CA ASP A 98 15.01 13.82 4.65
C ASP A 98 15.47 14.04 6.10
N ASP A 99 16.74 14.38 6.30
CA ASP A 99 17.32 14.81 7.58
C ASP A 99 16.73 16.18 7.95
N ALA A 100 15.43 16.19 8.25
CA ALA A 100 14.68 17.38 8.61
C ALA A 100 13.60 17.03 9.64
N GLN A 101 14.03 16.82 10.88
CA GLN A 101 13.89 17.80 11.97
C GLN A 101 13.77 17.12 13.34
N ALA A 102 14.78 17.42 14.17
CA ALA A 102 14.75 17.65 15.63
C ALA A 102 14.16 16.58 16.57
#